data_AF-A0A0R3R0J8-F1
#
_entry.id   AF-A0A0R3R0J8-F1
#
_cell.length_a   1.000
_cell.length_b   1.000
_cell.length_c   1.000
_cell.angle_alpha   90.00
_cell.angle_beta   90.00
_cell.angle_gamma   90.00
#
_symmetry.space_group_name_H-M   'P 1'
#
loop_
_entity.id
_entity.type
_entity.pdbx_description
1 polymer ?
#
loop_
_entity_poly.entity_id
_entity_poly.type
_entity_poly.pdbx_seq_one_letter_code
_entity_poly.pdbx_strand_id
1 'polypeptide(L)'
;MELRQRNISRDVDSAKGTTRRNMLKNVKSDWFIDKKSQYLGFRHWLLILMIVSGIYGFVVYQDNRMPEVKPAGQFDEFSEERARLLLNSLTDLGPRTSGSENCEVHAFKLINDRLKNAKAEVEVRGVNRLEIDIQRPSGCFDLGFLSSFTLCYHKITNVIARIGPRVPPKHSILLNCHFDTFPGSPGATDDAVILLSLLSLF
;
A
#
# COMPACT_ATOMS: atom_id res chain seq x y z
N MET A 1 12.86 98.84 -8.24
CA MET A 1 11.92 97.69 -8.29
C MET A 1 12.75 96.44 -8.56
N GLU A 2 12.91 95.60 -7.54
CA GLU A 2 13.54 94.28 -7.65
C GLU A 2 12.65 93.32 -8.44
N LEU A 3 13.24 92.49 -9.30
CA LEU A 3 12.72 91.15 -9.60
C LEU A 3 13.90 90.17 -9.68
N ARG A 4 14.16 89.50 -8.56
CA ARG A 4 15.16 88.44 -8.39
C ARG A 4 14.58 87.13 -8.92
N GLN A 5 14.90 86.77 -10.17
CA GLN A 5 14.56 85.44 -10.71
C GLN A 5 15.46 84.37 -10.08
N ARG A 6 14.85 83.44 -9.34
CA ARG A 6 15.52 82.28 -8.77
C ARG A 6 15.75 81.22 -9.86
N ASN A 7 17.01 80.91 -10.16
CA ASN A 7 17.39 79.71 -10.90
C ASN A 7 17.23 78.48 -9.99
N ILE A 8 16.02 77.92 -9.92
CA ILE A 8 15.73 76.64 -9.27
C ILE A 8 15.22 75.69 -10.36
N SER A 9 16.11 75.01 -11.07
CA SER A 9 15.68 73.88 -11.91
C SER A 9 16.80 72.91 -12.29
N ARG A 10 18.08 73.33 -12.30
CA ARG A 10 19.16 72.45 -12.79
C ARG A 10 19.62 71.36 -11.82
N ASP A 11 19.39 71.50 -10.51
CA ASP A 11 19.91 70.55 -9.51
C ASP A 11 18.95 69.38 -9.22
N VAL A 12 17.64 69.57 -9.43
CA VAL A 12 16.61 68.56 -9.14
C VAL A 12 16.65 67.42 -10.15
N ASP A 13 16.99 67.70 -11.41
CA ASP A 13 17.02 66.69 -12.47
C ASP A 13 18.27 65.79 -12.41
N SER A 14 19.41 66.33 -11.98
CA SER A 14 20.63 65.55 -11.76
C SER A 14 20.50 64.57 -10.58
N ALA A 15 19.88 65.03 -9.48
CA ALA A 15 19.57 64.19 -8.33
C ALA A 15 18.55 63.09 -8.70
N LYS A 16 17.46 63.42 -9.40
CA LYS A 16 16.47 62.43 -9.87
C LYS A 16 17.08 61.40 -10.83
N GLY A 17 17.95 61.82 -11.74
CA GLY A 17 18.64 60.93 -12.69
C GLY A 17 19.63 59.97 -12.02
N THR A 18 20.21 60.36 -10.89
CA THR A 18 21.13 59.54 -10.10
C THR A 18 20.35 58.55 -9.22
N THR A 19 19.30 58.99 -8.55
CA THR A 19 18.39 58.13 -7.77
C THR A 19 17.73 57.08 -8.64
N ARG A 20 17.23 57.44 -9.84
CA ARG A 20 16.62 56.50 -10.79
C ARG A 20 17.63 55.47 -11.31
N ARG A 21 18.87 55.87 -11.58
CA ARG A 21 19.94 54.94 -11.98
C ARG A 21 20.33 53.98 -10.87
N ASN A 22 20.44 54.46 -9.62
CA ASN A 22 20.76 53.60 -8.48
C ASN A 22 19.61 52.65 -8.16
N MET A 23 18.37 53.10 -8.27
CA MET A 23 17.17 52.26 -8.11
C MET A 23 17.08 51.17 -9.19
N LEU A 24 17.34 51.52 -10.46
CA LEU A 24 17.38 50.54 -11.56
C LEU A 24 18.54 49.55 -11.44
N LYS A 25 19.69 49.97 -10.89
CA LYS A 25 20.81 49.07 -10.57
C LYS A 25 20.45 48.12 -9.44
N ASN A 26 19.79 48.59 -8.38
CA ASN A 26 19.31 47.73 -7.29
C ASN A 26 18.23 46.74 -7.74
N VAL A 27 17.27 47.17 -8.55
CA VAL A 27 16.25 46.27 -9.13
C VAL A 27 16.89 45.21 -10.04
N LYS A 28 17.91 45.59 -10.83
CA LYS A 28 18.68 44.61 -11.61
C LYS A 28 19.46 43.65 -10.71
N SER A 29 20.16 44.12 -9.68
CA SER A 29 20.93 43.25 -8.78
C SER A 29 20.01 42.28 -8.02
N ASP A 30 18.86 42.74 -7.54
CA ASP A 30 17.88 41.89 -6.87
C ASP A 30 17.30 40.82 -7.82
N TRP A 31 17.07 41.17 -9.09
CA TRP A 31 16.62 40.22 -10.12
C TRP A 31 17.70 39.19 -10.50
N PHE A 32 18.98 39.53 -10.38
CA PHE A 32 20.10 38.62 -10.66
C PHE A 32 20.54 37.78 -9.44
N ILE A 33 20.15 38.16 -8.22
CA ILE A 33 20.53 37.44 -6.99
C ILE A 33 19.66 36.20 -6.72
N ASP A 34 18.43 36.10 -7.26
CA ASP A 34 17.51 35.01 -6.87
C ASP A 34 17.20 33.94 -7.95
N LYS A 35 18.01 33.86 -9.02
CA LYS A 35 17.85 32.79 -10.05
C LYS A 35 18.84 31.63 -9.94
N LYS A 36 19.95 31.81 -9.19
CA LYS A 36 20.92 30.73 -8.90
C LYS A 36 20.49 29.82 -7.75
N SER A 37 19.50 30.25 -6.96
CA SER A 37 18.94 29.53 -5.81
C SER A 37 18.02 28.36 -6.20
N GLN A 38 17.53 28.32 -7.45
CA GLN A 38 16.50 27.37 -7.88
C GLN A 38 17.02 26.03 -8.41
N TYR A 39 18.33 25.79 -8.42
CA TYR A 39 18.90 24.53 -8.91
C TYR A 39 19.64 23.78 -7.79
N LEU A 40 19.35 22.49 -7.66
CA LEU A 40 20.09 21.59 -6.78
C LEU A 40 21.56 21.57 -7.20
N GLY A 41 22.42 22.24 -6.42
CA GLY A 41 23.87 22.21 -6.62
C GLY A 41 24.48 20.82 -6.38
N PHE A 42 25.74 20.62 -6.79
CA PHE A 42 26.47 19.34 -6.68
C PHE A 42 26.42 18.71 -5.28
N ARG A 43 26.53 19.51 -4.21
CA ARG A 43 26.45 19.02 -2.81
C ARG A 43 25.08 18.43 -2.47
N HIS A 44 24.00 18.99 -3.04
CA HIS A 44 22.65 18.48 -2.86
C HIS A 44 22.49 17.14 -3.58
N TRP A 45 23.00 17.03 -4.80
CA TRP A 45 23.01 15.75 -5.53
C TRP A 45 23.81 14.67 -4.81
N LEU A 46 24.99 15.01 -4.27
CA LEU A 46 25.79 14.08 -3.48
C LEU A 46 25.03 13.60 -2.24
N LEU A 47 24.35 14.51 -1.54
CA LEU A 47 23.55 14.18 -0.36
C LEU A 47 22.33 13.31 -0.72
N ILE A 48 21.63 13.62 -1.81
CA ILE A 48 20.52 12.81 -2.32
C ILE A 48 21.01 11.40 -2.65
N LEU A 49 22.12 11.27 -3.38
CA LEU A 49 22.69 9.96 -3.73
C LEU A 49 23.12 9.16 -2.49
N MET A 50 23.71 9.82 -1.49
CA MET A 50 24.04 9.17 -0.22
C MET A 50 22.80 8.67 0.51
N ILE A 51 21.73 9.48 0.57
CA ILE A 51 20.47 9.08 1.21
C ILE A 51 19.82 7.92 0.45
N VAL A 52 19.71 8.01 -0.87
CA VAL A 52 19.13 6.95 -1.71
C VAL A 52 19.94 5.66 -1.59
N SER A 53 21.28 5.75 -1.62
CA SER A 53 22.15 4.60 -1.42
C SER A 53 22.02 3.99 -0.02
N GLY A 54 21.92 4.84 1.02
CA GLY A 54 21.68 4.40 2.40
C GLY A 54 20.34 3.69 2.56
N ILE A 55 19.26 4.25 1.99
CA ILE A 55 17.93 3.62 1.98
C ILE A 55 17.98 2.30 1.22
N TYR A 56 18.58 2.28 0.03
CA TYR A 56 18.71 1.06 -0.78
C TYR A 56 19.50 -0.02 -0.04
N GLY A 57 20.64 0.33 0.56
CA GLY A 57 21.45 -0.58 1.37
C GLY A 57 20.68 -1.11 2.58
N PHE A 58 19.90 -0.26 3.24
CA PHE A 58 19.03 -0.69 4.34
C PHE A 58 17.92 -1.64 3.87
N VAL A 59 17.27 -1.37 2.74
CA VAL A 59 16.25 -2.25 2.15
C VAL A 59 16.87 -3.62 1.83
N VAL A 60 18.01 -3.66 1.13
CA VAL A 60 18.72 -4.90 0.81
C VAL A 60 19.16 -5.64 2.07
N TYR A 61 19.61 -4.93 3.10
CA TYR A 61 19.97 -5.53 4.38
C TYR A 61 18.78 -6.20 5.08
N GLN A 62 17.61 -5.55 5.06
CA GLN A 62 16.38 -6.09 5.64
C GLN A 62 15.81 -7.25 4.80
N ASP A 63 15.87 -7.15 3.47
CA ASP A 63 15.40 -8.20 2.56
C ASP A 63 16.21 -9.49 2.71
N ASN A 64 17.52 -9.39 2.92
CA ASN A 64 18.36 -10.56 3.18
C ASN A 64 18.21 -11.17 4.60
N ARG A 65 17.36 -10.60 5.46
CA ARG A 65 17.07 -11.10 6.82
C ARG A 65 15.81 -11.96 6.89
N MET A 66 15.35 -12.52 5.78
CA MET A 66 14.23 -13.45 5.77
C MET A 66 14.53 -14.68 6.65
N PRO A 67 13.54 -15.19 7.42
CA PRO A 67 13.69 -16.43 8.18
C PRO A 67 14.03 -17.62 7.27
N GLU A 68 14.66 -18.64 7.84
CA GLU A 68 14.92 -19.88 7.10
C GLU A 68 13.63 -20.58 6.68
N VAL A 69 13.66 -21.19 5.49
CA VAL A 69 12.57 -21.98 4.94
C VAL A 69 12.33 -23.21 5.81
N LYS A 70 11.10 -23.35 6.33
CA LYS A 70 10.70 -24.48 7.17
C LYS A 70 10.04 -25.59 6.32
N PRO A 71 10.47 -26.85 6.45
CA PRO A 71 10.00 -27.95 5.60
C PRO A 71 8.53 -28.29 5.84
N ALA A 72 7.89 -28.95 4.87
CA ALA A 72 6.46 -29.24 4.92
C ALA A 72 6.04 -30.22 6.02
N GLY A 73 6.97 -31.06 6.51
CA GLY A 73 6.69 -32.13 7.48
C GLY A 73 6.64 -31.72 8.96
N GLN A 74 6.98 -30.48 9.32
CA GLN A 74 6.97 -30.00 10.71
C GLN A 74 5.71 -29.19 11.01
N PHE A 75 5.07 -29.35 12.17
CA PHE A 75 3.78 -28.70 12.48
C PHE A 75 3.83 -27.75 13.68
N ASP A 76 5.00 -27.55 14.28
CA ASP A 76 5.17 -26.69 15.46
C ASP A 76 5.32 -25.21 15.08
N GLU A 77 5.85 -24.95 13.90
CA GLU A 77 6.03 -23.60 13.35
C GLU A 77 5.31 -23.45 11.99
N PHE A 78 5.14 -22.20 11.57
CA PHE A 78 4.71 -21.90 10.22
C PHE A 78 5.67 -22.51 9.18
N SER A 79 5.12 -23.23 8.19
CA SER A 79 5.90 -23.81 7.10
C SER A 79 5.65 -23.03 5.81
N GLU A 80 6.69 -22.34 5.34
CA GLU A 80 6.70 -21.66 4.05
C GLU A 80 6.48 -22.64 2.89
N GLU A 81 7.02 -23.87 2.98
CA GLU A 81 6.82 -24.89 1.95
C GLU A 81 5.34 -25.30 1.82
N ARG A 82 4.63 -25.53 2.94
CA ARG A 82 3.17 -25.79 2.90
C ARG A 82 2.39 -24.60 2.35
N ALA A 83 2.73 -23.39 2.80
CA ALA A 83 2.08 -22.18 2.33
C ALA A 83 2.25 -21.99 0.81
N ARG A 84 3.45 -22.29 0.28
CA ARG A 84 3.77 -22.19 -1.14
C ARG A 84 3.07 -23.25 -2.00
N LEU A 85 2.88 -24.48 -1.51
CA LEU A 85 2.08 -25.49 -2.23
C LEU A 85 0.63 -25.03 -2.41
N LEU A 86 0.06 -24.44 -1.36
CA LEU A 86 -1.29 -23.91 -1.40
C LEU A 86 -1.36 -22.62 -2.25
N LEU A 87 -0.31 -21.78 -2.23
CA LEU A 87 -0.17 -20.61 -3.11
C LEU A 87 -0.25 -21.01 -4.58
N ASN A 88 0.57 -21.97 -4.97
CA ASN A 88 0.60 -22.48 -6.33
C ASN A 88 -0.76 -23.05 -6.69
N SER A 89 -1.35 -23.89 -5.83
CA SER A 89 -2.69 -24.46 -6.08
C SER A 89 -3.79 -23.42 -6.32
N LEU A 90 -3.72 -22.27 -5.64
CA LEU A 90 -4.69 -21.19 -5.81
C LEU A 90 -4.38 -20.31 -7.04
N THR A 91 -3.10 -19.98 -7.26
CA THR A 91 -2.66 -19.11 -8.36
C THR A 91 -2.66 -19.81 -9.71
N ASP A 92 -2.49 -21.13 -9.74
CA ASP A 92 -2.59 -21.99 -10.93
C ASP A 92 -4.02 -22.04 -11.49
N LEU A 93 -5.03 -21.66 -10.70
CA LEU A 93 -6.39 -21.44 -11.22
C LEU A 93 -6.43 -20.26 -12.23
N GLY A 94 -5.42 -19.40 -12.24
CA GLY A 94 -5.41 -18.16 -13.01
C GLY A 94 -6.25 -17.06 -12.35
N PRO A 95 -6.73 -16.08 -13.13
CA PRO A 95 -7.59 -15.02 -12.59
C PRO A 95 -8.87 -15.56 -11.97
N ARG A 96 -9.19 -15.08 -10.77
CA ARG A 96 -10.37 -15.43 -9.95
C ARG A 96 -11.22 -14.19 -9.73
N THR A 97 -11.56 -13.48 -10.79
CA THR A 97 -12.46 -12.32 -10.69
C THR A 97 -13.81 -12.75 -10.11
N SER A 98 -14.42 -11.94 -9.25
CA SER A 98 -15.75 -12.23 -8.68
C SER A 98 -16.76 -12.60 -9.77
N GLY A 99 -17.53 -13.66 -9.54
CA GLY A 99 -18.48 -14.22 -10.51
C GLY A 99 -17.87 -15.16 -11.57
N SER A 100 -16.55 -15.30 -11.65
CA SER A 100 -15.91 -16.34 -12.48
C SER A 100 -16.02 -17.73 -11.86
N GLU A 101 -15.97 -18.77 -12.69
CA GLU A 101 -15.93 -20.17 -12.23
C GLU A 101 -14.71 -20.44 -11.33
N ASN A 102 -13.55 -19.88 -11.69
CA ASN A 102 -12.33 -19.97 -10.90
C ASN A 102 -12.51 -19.43 -9.48
N CYS A 103 -13.27 -18.35 -9.30
CA CYS A 103 -13.56 -17.77 -7.99
C CYS A 103 -14.65 -18.56 -7.25
N GLU A 104 -15.83 -18.65 -7.84
CA GLU A 104 -17.04 -19.12 -7.15
C GLU A 104 -17.07 -20.63 -6.94
N VAL A 105 -16.36 -21.40 -7.77
CA VAL A 105 -16.33 -22.86 -7.71
C VAL A 105 -14.98 -23.35 -7.24
N HIS A 106 -13.92 -23.09 -8.00
CA HIS A 106 -12.62 -23.76 -7.75
C HIS A 106 -11.90 -23.23 -6.52
N ALA A 107 -11.76 -21.90 -6.39
CA ALA A 107 -11.11 -21.29 -5.24
C ALA A 107 -11.92 -21.52 -3.96
N PHE A 108 -13.24 -21.31 -4.01
CA PHE A 108 -14.12 -21.64 -2.89
C PHE A 108 -13.98 -23.10 -2.44
N LYS A 109 -13.98 -24.05 -3.38
CA LYS A 109 -13.81 -25.48 -3.07
C LYS A 109 -12.47 -25.75 -2.39
N LEU A 110 -11.37 -25.21 -2.92
CA LEU A 110 -10.03 -25.37 -2.34
C LEU A 110 -10.00 -24.92 -0.87
N ILE A 111 -10.55 -23.74 -0.58
CA ILE A 111 -10.59 -23.16 0.76
C ILE A 111 -11.50 -23.99 1.68
N ASN A 112 -12.71 -24.29 1.23
CA ASN A 112 -13.72 -25.01 2.00
C ASN A 112 -13.29 -26.44 2.34
N ASP A 113 -12.68 -27.16 1.39
CA ASP A 113 -12.18 -28.51 1.60
C ASP A 113 -11.03 -28.51 2.63
N ARG A 114 -10.14 -27.51 2.56
CA ARG A 114 -9.05 -27.36 3.54
C ARG A 114 -9.58 -27.10 4.94
N LEU A 115 -10.53 -26.18 5.09
CA LEU A 115 -11.16 -25.87 6.38
C LEU A 115 -11.93 -27.07 6.95
N LYS A 116 -12.62 -27.84 6.10
CA LYS A 116 -13.30 -29.07 6.54
C LYS A 116 -12.33 -30.12 7.04
N ASN A 117 -11.20 -30.31 6.36
CA ASN A 117 -10.15 -31.22 6.82
C ASN A 117 -9.59 -30.77 8.18
N ALA A 118 -9.28 -29.47 8.33
CA ALA A 118 -8.85 -28.93 9.61
C ALA A 118 -9.91 -29.12 10.71
N LYS A 119 -11.20 -28.97 10.38
CA LYS A 119 -12.30 -29.17 11.32
C LYS A 119 -12.37 -30.62 11.81
N ALA A 120 -12.22 -31.59 10.91
CA ALA A 120 -12.18 -33.00 11.29
C ALA A 120 -11.02 -33.30 12.26
N GLU A 121 -9.83 -32.77 11.99
CA GLU A 121 -8.66 -32.91 12.88
C GLU A 121 -8.88 -32.27 14.27
N VAL A 122 -9.48 -31.07 14.30
CA VAL A 122 -9.82 -30.39 15.56
C VAL A 122 -10.84 -31.19 16.38
N GLU A 123 -11.87 -31.74 15.72
CA GLU A 123 -12.89 -32.57 16.36
C GLU A 123 -12.31 -33.86 16.93
N VAL A 124 -11.41 -34.53 16.20
CA VAL A 124 -10.72 -35.75 16.66
C VAL A 124 -9.87 -35.48 17.91
N ARG A 125 -9.12 -34.38 17.93
CA ARG A 125 -8.29 -34.02 19.09
C ARG A 125 -9.12 -33.61 20.30
N GLY A 126 -10.27 -32.98 20.08
CA GLY A 126 -11.17 -32.58 21.15
C GLY A 126 -10.56 -31.60 22.15
N VAL A 127 -9.64 -30.72 21.75
CA VAL A 127 -9.13 -29.66 22.64
C VAL A 127 -9.78 -28.33 22.30
N ASN A 128 -9.83 -28.05 21.00
CA ASN A 128 -10.39 -26.84 20.44
C ASN A 128 -11.73 -27.14 19.74
N ARG A 129 -12.40 -26.08 19.29
CA ARG A 129 -13.51 -26.16 18.33
C ARG A 129 -13.15 -25.35 17.09
N LEU A 130 -13.64 -25.81 15.94
CA LEU A 130 -13.57 -25.10 14.67
C LEU A 130 -14.97 -25.02 14.07
N GLU A 131 -15.46 -23.81 13.89
CA GLU A 131 -16.73 -23.51 13.25
C GLU A 131 -16.49 -22.86 11.89
N ILE A 132 -17.32 -23.21 10.91
CA ILE A 132 -17.23 -22.70 9.55
C ILE A 132 -18.63 -22.22 9.16
N ASP A 133 -18.72 -20.97 8.69
CA ASP A 133 -19.94 -20.36 8.16
C ASP A 133 -19.70 -19.84 6.75
N ILE A 134 -20.68 -20.02 5.86
CA ILE A 134 -20.60 -19.59 4.46
C ILE A 134 -21.73 -18.60 4.21
N GLN A 135 -21.36 -17.36 3.91
CA GLN A 135 -22.32 -16.28 3.71
C GLN A 135 -22.37 -15.86 2.24
N ARG A 136 -23.56 -15.49 1.76
CA ARG A 136 -23.78 -15.01 0.39
C ARG A 136 -24.58 -13.71 0.31
N PRO A 137 -24.06 -12.61 0.91
CA PRO A 137 -24.76 -11.32 0.89
C PRO A 137 -24.77 -10.71 -0.51
N SER A 138 -25.74 -9.82 -0.73
CA SER A 138 -25.79 -8.90 -1.88
C SER A 138 -25.91 -7.49 -1.33
N GLY A 139 -25.33 -6.51 -2.02
CA GLY A 139 -25.34 -5.13 -1.55
C GLY A 139 -24.55 -4.21 -2.45
N CYS A 140 -24.70 -2.90 -2.23
CA CYS A 140 -23.98 -1.87 -2.95
C CYS A 140 -23.34 -0.89 -1.97
N PHE A 141 -22.19 -0.33 -2.33
CA PHE A 141 -21.57 0.77 -1.61
C PHE A 141 -20.92 1.76 -2.57
N ASP A 142 -20.84 3.01 -2.14
CA ASP A 142 -20.23 4.09 -2.93
C ASP A 142 -18.78 4.30 -2.54
N LEU A 143 -17.88 4.31 -3.53
CA LEU A 143 -16.50 4.73 -3.37
C LEU A 143 -16.36 6.19 -3.82
N GLY A 144 -16.02 7.07 -2.88
CA GLY A 144 -15.83 8.51 -3.14
C GLY A 144 -14.55 8.88 -3.88
N PHE A 145 -13.89 7.95 -4.59
CA PHE A 145 -12.60 8.20 -5.25
C PHE A 145 -12.76 8.43 -6.76
N LEU A 146 -12.12 9.49 -7.29
CA LEU A 146 -12.11 9.97 -8.69
C LEU A 146 -13.44 10.32 -9.40
N SER A 147 -14.59 9.87 -8.90
CA SER A 147 -15.95 10.19 -9.35
C SER A 147 -16.82 9.14 -8.69
N SER A 148 -17.76 9.49 -7.80
CA SER A 148 -18.51 8.53 -6.97
C SER A 148 -18.88 7.24 -7.74
N PHE A 149 -18.14 6.15 -7.51
CA PHE A 149 -18.36 4.85 -8.17
C PHE A 149 -19.15 3.97 -7.21
N THR A 150 -20.37 3.60 -7.57
CA THR A 150 -21.17 2.61 -6.82
C THR A 150 -20.73 1.21 -7.23
N LEU A 151 -20.17 0.45 -6.30
CA LEU A 151 -19.89 -0.98 -6.48
C LEU A 151 -21.04 -1.78 -5.90
N CYS A 152 -21.74 -2.50 -6.78
CA CYS A 152 -22.80 -3.43 -6.41
C CYS A 152 -22.34 -4.86 -6.61
N TYR A 153 -22.67 -5.71 -5.65
CA TYR A 153 -22.34 -7.13 -5.67
C TYR A 153 -23.58 -7.97 -5.44
N HIS A 154 -23.57 -9.16 -6.04
CA HIS A 154 -24.67 -10.12 -5.94
C HIS A 154 -24.17 -11.47 -5.46
N LYS A 155 -24.65 -11.91 -4.30
CA LYS A 155 -24.36 -13.23 -3.71
C LYS A 155 -22.88 -13.59 -3.65
N ILE A 156 -22.03 -12.65 -3.22
CA ILE A 156 -20.59 -12.93 -3.06
C ILE A 156 -20.39 -14.03 -2.04
N THR A 157 -19.54 -15.02 -2.34
CA THR A 157 -19.23 -16.08 -1.39
C THR A 157 -18.19 -15.62 -0.36
N ASN A 158 -18.61 -15.43 0.90
CA ASN A 158 -17.72 -15.20 2.03
C ASN A 158 -17.56 -16.50 2.84
N VAL A 159 -16.34 -16.80 3.27
CA VAL A 159 -16.02 -17.97 4.12
C VAL A 159 -15.49 -17.48 5.46
N ILE A 160 -16.17 -17.84 6.53
CA ILE A 160 -15.79 -17.47 7.90
C ILE A 160 -15.39 -18.74 8.63
N ALA A 161 -14.17 -18.76 9.16
CA ALA A 161 -13.67 -19.83 10.01
C ALA A 161 -13.31 -19.29 11.39
N ARG A 162 -13.82 -19.94 12.44
CA ARG A 162 -13.60 -19.56 13.83
C ARG A 162 -13.01 -20.72 14.61
N ILE A 163 -11.74 -20.62 14.94
CA ILE A 163 -11.03 -21.54 15.84
C ILE A 163 -10.95 -20.96 17.25
N GLY A 164 -11.09 -21.79 18.27
CA GLY A 164 -10.91 -21.38 19.65
C GLY A 164 -11.05 -22.53 20.64
N PRO A 165 -10.89 -22.26 21.95
CA PRO A 165 -11.11 -23.26 22.99
C PRO A 165 -12.55 -23.77 22.95
N ARG A 166 -12.80 -25.00 23.45
CA ARG A 166 -14.16 -25.59 23.50
C ARG A 166 -15.21 -24.65 24.11
N VAL A 167 -14.87 -24.00 25.22
CA VAL A 167 -15.72 -22.96 25.85
C VAL A 167 -15.46 -21.61 25.17
N PRO A 168 -16.50 -20.91 24.67
CA PRO A 168 -16.28 -19.66 23.95
C PRO A 168 -15.63 -18.56 24.80
N PRO A 169 -14.55 -17.92 24.31
CA PRO A 169 -13.96 -16.79 25.00
C PRO A 169 -14.82 -15.52 24.80
N LYS A 170 -14.63 -14.53 25.69
CA LYS A 170 -15.28 -13.21 25.58
C LYS A 170 -14.73 -12.36 24.43
N HIS A 171 -13.48 -12.60 24.03
CA HIS A 171 -12.76 -11.81 23.05
C HIS A 171 -12.30 -12.69 21.89
N SER A 172 -12.27 -12.12 20.68
CA SER A 172 -11.81 -12.75 19.45
C SER A 172 -11.02 -11.77 18.62
N ILE A 173 -10.04 -12.27 17.87
CA ILE A 173 -9.32 -11.50 16.86
C ILE A 173 -9.90 -11.89 15.50
N LEU A 174 -10.26 -10.89 14.69
CA LEU A 174 -10.67 -11.09 13.30
C LEU A 174 -9.46 -10.83 12.41
N LEU A 175 -9.09 -11.86 11.64
CA LEU A 175 -8.14 -11.74 10.55
C LEU A 175 -8.93 -11.90 9.25
N ASN A 176 -8.73 -10.99 8.30
CA ASN A 176 -9.40 -11.04 7.00
C ASN A 176 -8.38 -11.02 5.87
N CYS A 177 -8.84 -11.49 4.72
CA CYS A 177 -8.18 -11.49 3.43
C CYS A 177 -9.28 -11.62 2.37
N HIS A 178 -8.92 -11.48 1.10
CA HIS A 178 -9.82 -11.84 0.01
C HIS A 178 -9.17 -12.89 -0.91
N PHE A 179 -9.99 -13.65 -1.62
CA PHE A 179 -9.53 -14.77 -2.45
C PHE A 179 -9.83 -14.59 -3.95
N ASP A 180 -10.65 -13.58 -4.27
CA ASP A 180 -10.88 -13.10 -5.63
C ASP A 180 -9.69 -12.27 -6.12
N THR A 181 -9.63 -12.01 -7.43
CA THR A 181 -8.53 -11.23 -8.03
C THR A 181 -9.02 -10.19 -9.02
N PHE A 182 -8.16 -9.19 -9.24
CA PHE A 182 -8.32 -8.26 -10.35
C PHE A 182 -8.37 -9.01 -11.71
N PRO A 183 -9.20 -8.57 -12.66
CA PRO A 183 -9.26 -9.15 -14.00
C PRO A 183 -7.88 -9.26 -14.66
N GLY A 184 -7.53 -10.47 -15.13
CA GLY A 184 -6.25 -10.72 -15.82
C GLY A 184 -5.04 -10.90 -14.91
N SER A 185 -5.20 -10.90 -13.59
CA SER A 185 -4.12 -11.19 -12.63
C SER A 185 -4.37 -12.49 -11.85
N PRO A 186 -3.35 -13.33 -11.64
CA PRO A 186 -3.44 -14.49 -10.74
C PRO A 186 -3.49 -14.11 -9.25
N GLY A 187 -3.20 -12.84 -8.90
CA GLY A 187 -3.36 -12.31 -7.55
C GLY A 187 -2.50 -12.99 -6.48
N ALA A 188 -1.23 -13.28 -6.78
CA ALA A 188 -0.34 -13.94 -5.84
C ALA A 188 -0.10 -13.10 -4.58
N THR A 189 0.37 -11.86 -4.75
CA THR A 189 0.60 -10.93 -3.64
C THR A 189 -0.68 -10.22 -3.17
N ASP A 190 -1.72 -10.21 -4.00
CA ASP A 190 -2.98 -9.49 -3.81
C ASP A 190 -4.16 -10.43 -4.18
N ASP A 191 -4.65 -11.25 -3.25
CA ASP A 191 -4.29 -11.35 -1.83
C ASP A 191 -4.00 -12.80 -1.39
N ALA A 192 -3.54 -13.63 -2.34
CA ALA A 192 -3.32 -15.05 -2.07
C ALA A 192 -2.32 -15.27 -0.92
N VAL A 193 -1.17 -14.57 -0.89
CA VAL A 193 -0.17 -14.76 0.19
C VAL A 193 -0.76 -14.54 1.59
N ILE A 194 -1.63 -13.53 1.78
CA ILE A 194 -2.25 -13.29 3.09
C ILE A 194 -3.26 -14.39 3.41
N LEU A 195 -4.15 -14.74 2.47
CA LEU A 195 -5.11 -15.84 2.65
C LEU A 195 -4.44 -17.14 3.09
N LEU A 196 -3.31 -17.49 2.49
CA LEU A 196 -2.58 -18.73 2.77
C LEU A 196 -1.90 -18.69 4.12
N SER A 197 -1.36 -17.52 4.48
CA SER A 197 -0.79 -17.29 5.80
C SER A 197 -1.86 -17.51 6.87
N LEU A 198 -3.09 -17.04 6.65
CA LEU A 198 -4.21 -17.29 7.55
C LEU A 198 -4.65 -18.76 7.54
N LEU A 199 -4.75 -19.39 6.36
CA LEU A 199 -5.20 -20.79 6.27
C LEU A 199 -4.19 -21.78 6.85
N SER A 200 -2.90 -21.39 6.91
CA SER A 200 -1.84 -22.19 7.54
C SER A 200 -1.92 -22.26 9.07
N LEU A 201 -2.74 -21.41 9.70
CA LEU A 201 -3.03 -21.46 11.14
C LEU A 201 -4.00 -22.60 11.50
N PHE A 202 -4.61 -23.24 10.51
CA PHE A 202 -5.56 -24.35 10.66
C PHE A 202 -4.92 -25.67 10.17
#